data_AF-A0A523XQ49-F1
#
_entry.id   AF-A0A523XQ49-F1
#
_cell.length_a   1.000
_cell.length_b   1.000
_cell.length_c   1.000
_cell.angle_alpha   90.00
_cell.angle_beta   90.00
_cell.angle_gamma   90.00
#
_symmetry.space_group_name_H-M   'P 1'
#
loop_
_entity.id
_entity.type
_entity.pdbx_description
1 polymer ?
#
loop_
_entity_poly.entity_id
_entity_poly.type
_entity_poly.pdbx_seq_one_letter_code
_entity_poly.pdbx_strand_id
1 'polypeptide(L)'
;MAEAPGERVQVSTIMKESLKEKERKIVKITGIVQGVGFRPTVYRLAKEHHLKGFVRNDSRGVTIDIEGDAGELSEFLGELNSGLPPRASIQTMEVKSLKPAGYGEFKIDMSKEEKEKTSLVSPDIATCRDCLGELLDEKDRRFRYPFINCTNCGP
;
A
#
# COMPACT_ATOMS: atom_id res chain seq x y z
N MET A 1 -4.53 1.61 65.13
CA MET A 1 -4.57 2.88 64.37
C MET A 1 -3.16 3.07 63.80
N ALA A 2 -2.85 2.91 62.53
CA ALA A 2 -3.65 2.86 61.31
C ALA A 2 -3.01 1.87 60.31
N GLU A 3 -3.86 1.21 59.52
CA GLU A 3 -3.49 0.42 58.35
C GLU A 3 -2.94 1.34 57.25
N ALA A 4 -1.82 0.96 56.62
CA ALA A 4 -1.36 1.57 55.38
C ALA A 4 -1.84 0.69 54.19
N PRO A 5 -2.59 1.24 53.22
CA PRO A 5 -3.13 0.46 52.11
C PRO A 5 -2.06 0.22 51.04
N GLY A 6 -2.01 -1.02 50.57
CA GLY A 6 -1.17 -1.45 49.46
C GLY A 6 -1.54 -0.76 48.15
N GLU A 7 -0.54 -0.16 47.52
CA GLU A 7 -0.65 0.42 46.19
C GLU A 7 -0.50 -0.69 45.15
N ARG A 8 -1.64 -1.34 44.84
CA ARG A 8 -1.79 -2.19 43.66
C ARG A 8 -1.75 -1.30 42.42
N VAL A 9 -0.57 -1.10 41.85
CA VAL A 9 -0.45 -0.55 40.51
C VAL A 9 -1.09 -1.54 39.53
N GLN A 10 -2.16 -1.09 38.88
CA GLN A 10 -3.02 -1.87 37.99
C GLN A 10 -2.23 -2.44 36.79
N VAL A 11 -1.92 -3.73 36.86
CA VAL A 11 -1.38 -4.54 35.74
C VAL A 11 -2.43 -4.77 34.62
N SER A 12 -3.64 -4.21 34.75
CA SER A 12 -4.80 -4.52 33.90
C SER A 12 -4.86 -3.81 32.54
N THR A 13 -3.96 -2.87 32.25
CA THR A 13 -4.05 -2.07 31.01
C THR A 13 -3.17 -2.59 29.87
N ILE A 14 -2.15 -3.40 30.15
CA ILE A 14 -1.23 -3.93 29.13
C ILE A 14 -1.73 -5.24 28.49
N MET A 15 -2.70 -5.93 29.11
CA MET A 15 -3.20 -7.22 28.58
C MET A 15 -4.47 -7.10 27.71
N LYS A 16 -4.77 -5.90 27.20
CA LYS A 16 -5.87 -5.65 26.26
C LYS A 16 -5.41 -5.35 24.82
N GLU A 17 -4.15 -5.60 24.47
CA GLU A 17 -3.79 -5.88 23.08
C GLU A 17 -4.33 -7.27 22.74
N SER A 18 -5.63 -7.26 22.48
CA SER A 18 -6.51 -8.38 22.21
C SER A 18 -5.84 -9.45 21.38
N LEU A 19 -6.04 -10.71 21.76
CA LEU A 19 -5.93 -11.92 20.93
C LEU A 19 -6.94 -11.83 19.76
N LYS A 20 -6.86 -10.79 18.95
CA LYS A 20 -7.56 -10.74 17.67
C LYS A 20 -6.89 -11.75 16.78
N GLU A 21 -7.72 -12.59 16.17
CA GLU A 21 -7.27 -13.58 15.21
C GLU A 21 -6.60 -12.84 14.06
N LYS A 22 -5.27 -12.92 14.01
CA LYS A 22 -4.52 -12.37 12.90
C LYS A 22 -4.77 -13.26 11.70
N GLU A 23 -5.09 -12.63 10.58
CA GLU A 23 -5.23 -13.30 9.31
C GLU A 23 -4.14 -12.81 8.36
N ARG A 24 -3.84 -13.62 7.35
CA ARG A 24 -3.02 -13.20 6.22
C ARG A 24 -3.85 -13.32 4.95
N LYS A 25 -3.77 -12.31 4.08
CA LYS A 25 -4.40 -12.29 2.77
C LYS A 25 -3.34 -12.04 1.71
N ILE A 26 -3.33 -12.89 0.69
CA ILE A 26 -2.62 -12.62 -0.56
C ILE A 26 -3.62 -12.08 -1.56
N VAL A 27 -3.38 -10.86 -2.03
CA VAL A 27 -4.18 -10.18 -3.04
C VAL A 27 -3.37 -10.13 -4.33
N LYS A 28 -3.91 -10.67 -5.41
CA LYS A 28 -3.34 -10.57 -6.75
C LYS A 28 -4.18 -9.66 -7.60
N ILE A 29 -3.56 -8.65 -8.17
CA ILE A 29 -4.22 -7.59 -8.92
C ILE A 29 -3.65 -7.57 -10.33
N THR A 30 -4.55 -7.60 -11.32
CA THR A 30 -4.19 -7.38 -12.72
C THR A 30 -4.92 -6.16 -13.27
N GLY A 31 -4.35 -5.53 -14.31
CA GLY A 31 -4.87 -4.30 -14.90
C GLY A 31 -3.76 -3.27 -15.16
N ILE A 32 -4.15 -2.00 -15.28
CA ILE A 32 -3.22 -0.87 -15.40
C ILE A 32 -2.80 -0.48 -13.98
N VAL A 33 -1.82 -1.19 -13.42
CA VAL A 33 -1.38 -1.01 -12.02
C VAL A 33 0.13 -0.79 -11.90
N GLN A 34 0.83 -0.74 -13.03
CA GLN A 34 2.27 -0.47 -13.10
C GLN A 34 2.51 0.93 -13.69
N GLY A 35 3.51 1.66 -13.17
CA GLY A 35 3.80 3.04 -13.59
C GLY A 35 2.86 4.12 -13.01
N VAL A 36 1.74 3.73 -12.40
CA VAL A 36 0.66 4.64 -11.96
C VAL A 36 0.69 5.01 -10.46
N GLY A 37 1.80 4.75 -9.77
CA GLY A 37 1.91 5.03 -8.32
C GLY A 37 1.18 4.05 -7.41
N PHE A 38 0.79 2.87 -7.91
CA PHE A 38 0.04 1.86 -7.15
C PHE A 38 0.77 1.37 -5.88
N ARG A 39 2.07 1.07 -5.98
CA ARG A 39 2.89 0.61 -4.83
C ARG A 39 2.94 1.63 -3.67
N PRO A 40 3.22 2.94 -3.92
CA PRO A 40 3.07 3.98 -2.90
C PRO A 40 1.68 4.03 -2.25
N THR A 41 0.60 3.94 -3.02
CA THR A 41 -0.77 3.93 -2.48
C THR A 41 -1.00 2.75 -1.56
N VAL A 42 -0.63 1.54 -1.99
CA VAL A 42 -0.74 0.32 -1.17
C VAL A 42 0.09 0.45 0.11
N TYR A 43 1.31 0.98 0.02
CA TYR A 43 2.16 1.19 1.20
C TYR A 43 1.52 2.16 2.20
N ARG A 44 0.97 3.27 1.73
CA ARG A 44 0.27 4.25 2.57
C ARG A 44 -0.94 3.61 3.27
N LEU A 45 -1.82 2.95 2.52
CA LEU A 45 -3.00 2.27 3.07
C LEU A 45 -2.61 1.19 4.09
N ALA A 46 -1.59 0.38 3.79
CA ALA A 46 -1.13 -0.64 4.72
C ALA A 46 -0.60 -0.04 6.04
N LYS A 47 0.03 1.14 5.99
CA LYS A 47 0.51 1.86 7.19
C LYS A 47 -0.64 2.46 8.00
N GLU A 48 -1.64 3.04 7.34
CA GLU A 48 -2.83 3.62 7.98
C GLU A 48 -3.64 2.57 8.73
N HIS A 49 -3.76 1.36 8.18
CA HIS A 49 -4.44 0.21 8.79
C HIS A 49 -3.54 -0.67 9.69
N HIS A 50 -2.31 -0.22 9.99
CA HIS A 50 -1.34 -0.96 10.82
C HIS A 50 -1.05 -2.41 10.34
N LEU A 51 -1.20 -2.67 9.05
CA LEU A 51 -0.97 -3.98 8.43
C LEU A 51 0.52 -4.22 8.17
N LYS A 52 0.90 -5.49 8.07
CA LYS A 52 2.28 -5.94 7.85
C LYS A 52 2.38 -6.85 6.64
N GLY A 53 3.55 -6.91 6.01
CA GLY A 53 3.77 -7.73 4.81
C GLY A 53 4.46 -6.97 3.69
N PHE A 54 4.04 -7.15 2.44
CA PHE A 54 4.66 -6.49 1.31
C PHE A 54 3.74 -6.24 0.12
N VAL A 55 4.15 -5.31 -0.73
CA VAL A 55 3.63 -5.14 -2.09
C VAL A 55 4.75 -5.29 -3.10
N ARG A 56 4.48 -6.00 -4.19
CA ARG A 56 5.44 -6.25 -5.27
C ARG A 56 4.78 -6.19 -6.63
N ASN A 57 5.48 -5.62 -7.60
CA ASN A 57 5.13 -5.78 -9.01
C ASN A 57 5.68 -7.10 -9.55
N ASP A 58 4.86 -7.86 -10.25
CA ASP A 58 5.27 -9.03 -11.01
C ASP A 58 4.95 -8.83 -12.50
N SER A 59 5.28 -9.80 -13.35
CA SER A 59 5.09 -9.68 -14.79
C SER A 59 3.61 -9.69 -15.23
N ARG A 60 2.67 -9.96 -14.30
CA ARG A 60 1.21 -10.06 -14.54
C ARG A 60 0.45 -8.88 -13.92
N GLY A 61 1.00 -8.22 -12.92
CA GLY A 61 0.42 -7.05 -12.27
C GLY A 61 1.07 -6.73 -10.93
N VAL A 62 0.29 -6.79 -9.86
CA VAL A 62 0.72 -6.50 -8.49
C VAL A 62 0.28 -7.63 -7.56
N THR A 63 1.21 -8.12 -6.75
CA THR A 63 0.94 -9.01 -5.63
C THR A 63 1.10 -8.24 -4.32
N ILE A 64 0.08 -8.30 -3.47
CA ILE A 64 0.07 -7.76 -2.11
C ILE A 64 -0.06 -8.93 -1.16
N ASP A 65 0.82 -9.01 -0.18
CA ASP A 65 0.78 -10.00 0.89
C ASP A 65 0.69 -9.24 2.20
N ILE A 66 -0.45 -9.34 2.88
CA ILE A 66 -0.76 -8.55 4.06
C ILE A 66 -1.25 -9.43 5.19
N GLU A 67 -0.87 -9.09 6.41
CA GLU A 67 -1.41 -9.70 7.61
C GLU A 67 -1.74 -8.64 8.66
N GLY A 68 -2.75 -8.94 9.48
CA GLY A 68 -3.25 -8.05 10.52
C GLY A 68 -4.58 -8.52 11.07
N ASP A 69 -5.27 -7.62 11.76
CA ASP A 69 -6.62 -7.86 12.27
C ASP A 69 -7.61 -8.01 11.10
N ALA A 70 -8.57 -8.93 11.22
CA ALA A 70 -9.55 -9.19 10.18
C ALA A 70 -10.37 -7.95 9.76
N GLY A 71 -10.66 -7.05 10.71
CA GLY A 71 -11.33 -5.76 10.45
C GLY A 71 -10.49 -4.84 9.58
N GLU A 72 -9.24 -4.59 9.98
CA GLU A 72 -8.28 -3.76 9.24
C GLU A 72 -8.02 -4.31 7.83
N LEU A 73 -7.94 -5.64 7.69
CA LEU A 73 -7.80 -6.29 6.38
C LEU A 73 -9.03 -6.07 5.48
N SER A 74 -10.23 -6.03 6.06
CA SER A 74 -11.47 -5.78 5.31
C SER A 74 -11.56 -4.32 4.88
N GLU A 75 -11.23 -3.38 5.77
CA GLU A 75 -11.23 -1.95 5.47
C GLU A 75 -10.18 -1.60 4.42
N PHE A 76 -8.95 -2.11 4.57
CA PHE A 76 -7.89 -1.96 3.57
C PHE A 76 -8.33 -2.43 2.17
N LEU A 77 -9.00 -3.59 2.07
CA LEU A 77 -9.48 -4.09 0.77
C LEU A 77 -10.59 -3.21 0.19
N GLY A 78 -11.45 -2.66 1.04
CA GLY A 78 -12.48 -1.70 0.63
C GLY A 78 -11.87 -0.40 0.09
N GLU A 79 -10.92 0.17 0.84
CA GLU A 79 -10.21 1.40 0.45
C GLU A 79 -9.30 1.21 -0.76
N LEU A 80 -8.69 0.04 -0.93
CA LEU A 80 -7.87 -0.25 -2.10
C LEU A 80 -8.68 -0.18 -3.39
N ASN A 81 -9.98 -0.51 -3.34
CA ASN A 81 -10.86 -0.47 -4.50
C ASN A 81 -11.42 0.94 -4.78
N SER A 82 -11.61 1.77 -3.74
CA SER A 82 -12.16 3.13 -3.87
C SER A 82 -11.11 4.23 -4.00
N GLY A 83 -9.91 4.02 -3.44
CA GLY A 83 -8.81 4.99 -3.35
C GLY A 83 -7.71 4.80 -4.40
N LEU A 84 -8.07 4.27 -5.58
CA LEU A 84 -7.12 4.02 -6.65
C LEU A 84 -6.47 5.33 -7.15
N PRO A 85 -5.17 5.32 -7.50
CA PRO A 85 -4.58 6.41 -8.27
C PRO A 85 -5.43 6.75 -9.49
N PRO A 86 -5.53 8.02 -9.93
CA PRO A 86 -6.42 8.43 -11.02
C PRO A 86 -6.23 7.67 -12.34
N ARG A 87 -5.06 7.05 -12.53
CA ARG A 87 -4.68 6.29 -13.72
C ARG A 87 -4.53 4.80 -13.48
N ALA A 88 -4.76 4.35 -12.26
CA ALA A 88 -4.82 2.93 -11.95
C ALA A 88 -6.19 2.38 -12.31
N SER A 89 -6.21 1.21 -12.94
CA SER A 89 -7.44 0.49 -13.22
C SER A 89 -7.24 -0.99 -12.92
N ILE A 90 -7.99 -1.49 -11.94
CA ILE A 90 -8.00 -2.91 -11.58
C ILE A 90 -8.99 -3.63 -12.50
N GLN A 91 -8.51 -4.64 -13.23
CA GLN A 91 -9.37 -5.53 -14.02
C GLN A 91 -9.77 -6.76 -13.21
N THR A 92 -8.82 -7.36 -12.49
CA THR A 92 -9.11 -8.48 -11.60
C THR A 92 -8.42 -8.29 -10.26
N MET A 93 -9.10 -8.70 -9.20
CA MET A 93 -8.57 -8.78 -7.84
C MET A 93 -8.93 -10.15 -7.27
N GLU A 94 -7.93 -10.99 -7.05
CA GLU A 94 -8.08 -12.29 -6.39
C GLU A 94 -7.56 -12.20 -4.96
N VAL A 95 -8.36 -12.60 -3.99
CA VAL A 95 -7.98 -12.60 -2.56
C VAL A 95 -7.94 -14.04 -2.05
N LYS A 96 -6.84 -14.42 -1.38
CA LYS A 96 -6.66 -15.73 -0.74
C LYS A 96 -6.28 -15.57 0.72
N SER A 97 -7.07 -16.15 1.61
CA SER A 97 -6.77 -16.20 3.04
C SER A 97 -5.80 -17.33 3.37
N LEU A 98 -4.81 -17.04 4.21
CA LEU A 98 -3.72 -17.92 4.63
C LEU A 98 -3.45 -17.73 6.13
N LYS A 99 -2.66 -18.64 6.69
CA LYS A 99 -2.16 -18.49 8.06
C LYS A 99 -1.15 -17.31 8.12
N PRO A 100 -1.14 -16.54 9.22
CA PRO A 100 -0.14 -15.49 9.45
C PRO A 100 1.28 -15.99 9.22
N ALA A 101 2.09 -15.18 8.55
CA ALA A 101 3.50 -15.42 8.32
C ALA A 101 4.38 -14.84 9.44
N GLY A 102 3.88 -13.87 10.20
CA GLY A 102 4.63 -13.20 11.27
C GLY A 102 5.54 -12.10 10.74
N TYR A 103 5.09 -11.34 9.76
CA TYR A 103 5.79 -10.17 9.24
C TYR A 103 6.03 -9.13 10.35
N GLY A 104 7.22 -8.52 10.33
CA GLY A 104 7.58 -7.46 11.30
C GLY A 104 7.00 -6.10 10.94
N GLU A 105 7.00 -5.77 9.65
CA GLU A 105 6.59 -4.48 9.09
C GLU A 105 6.05 -4.65 7.66
N PHE A 106 5.49 -3.57 7.09
CA PHE A 106 5.10 -3.52 5.68
C PHE A 106 6.21 -2.94 4.79
N LYS A 107 6.51 -3.57 3.65
CA LYS A 107 7.57 -3.15 2.72
C LYS A 107 7.11 -3.08 1.26
N ILE A 108 7.77 -2.25 0.47
CA ILE A 108 7.73 -2.33 -0.99
C ILE A 108 8.86 -3.28 -1.40
N ASP A 109 8.51 -4.47 -1.90
CA ASP A 109 9.47 -5.52 -2.27
C ASP A 109 9.96 -5.33 -3.71
N MET A 110 11.12 -5.92 -4.02
CA MET A 110 11.75 -5.86 -5.33
C MET A 110 10.88 -6.55 -6.37
N SER A 111 10.74 -5.95 -7.56
CA SER A 111 9.96 -6.55 -8.64
C SER A 111 10.51 -7.93 -9.03
N LYS A 112 9.62 -8.88 -9.28
CA LYS A 112 10.01 -10.23 -9.75
C LYS A 112 9.64 -10.37 -11.22
N GLU A 113 10.65 -10.56 -12.08
CA GLU A 113 10.41 -10.88 -13.48
C GLU A 113 10.11 -12.39 -13.62
N GLU A 114 8.89 -12.75 -14.02
CA GLU A 114 8.60 -14.10 -14.51
C GLU A 114 8.69 -14.10 -16.04
N LYS A 115 9.00 -15.27 -16.63
CA LYS A 115 9.33 -15.42 -18.07
C LYS A 115 8.21 -14.98 -19.02
N GLU A 116 6.97 -14.88 -18.56
CA GLU A 116 5.82 -14.43 -19.34
C GLU A 116 5.37 -13.05 -18.83
N LYS A 117 5.56 -12.01 -19.64
CA LYS A 117 5.06 -10.64 -19.40
C LYS A 117 3.66 -10.51 -20.02
N THR A 118 2.64 -10.42 -19.17
CA THR A 118 1.23 -10.23 -19.60
C THR A 118 0.60 -8.97 -18.99
N SER A 119 1.35 -8.16 -18.25
CA SER A 119 0.84 -6.92 -17.67
C SER A 119 0.49 -5.89 -18.76
N LEU A 120 -0.62 -5.18 -18.54
CA LEU A 120 -1.05 -4.10 -19.42
C LEU A 120 -0.18 -2.87 -19.20
N VAL A 121 0.36 -2.34 -20.29
CA VAL A 121 1.23 -1.16 -20.28
C VAL A 121 0.35 0.09 -20.28
N SER A 122 0.62 1.02 -19.36
CA SER A 122 -0.03 2.34 -19.38
C SER A 122 0.36 3.08 -20.67
N PRO A 123 -0.57 3.78 -21.34
CA PRO A 123 -0.21 4.61 -22.49
C PRO A 123 0.68 5.79 -22.07
N ASP A 124 1.34 6.42 -23.04
CA ASP A 124 2.02 7.71 -22.86
C ASP A 124 1.01 8.83 -22.63
N ILE A 125 1.31 9.73 -21.69
CA ILE A 125 0.34 10.72 -21.21
C ILE A 125 0.97 12.11 -21.16
N ALA A 126 0.24 13.10 -21.70
CA ALA A 126 0.64 14.50 -21.61
C ALA A 126 0.83 14.97 -20.15
N THR A 127 1.73 15.92 -19.95
CA THR A 127 2.10 16.50 -18.65
C THR A 127 0.87 16.98 -17.87
N CYS A 128 0.76 16.59 -16.60
CA CYS A 128 -0.35 16.99 -15.73
C CYS A 128 -0.20 18.45 -15.24
N ARG A 129 -1.26 18.99 -14.62
CA ARG A 129 -1.26 20.35 -14.06
C ARG A 129 -0.23 20.55 -12.96
N ASP A 130 0.00 19.53 -12.13
CA ASP A 130 0.97 19.61 -11.03
C ASP A 130 2.39 19.76 -11.58
N CYS A 131 2.79 18.89 -12.52
CA CYS A 131 4.06 19.00 -13.22
C CYS A 131 4.17 20.30 -14.04
N LEU A 132 3.07 20.78 -14.63
CA LEU A 132 3.08 22.07 -15.33
C LEU A 132 3.34 23.24 -14.37
N GLY A 133 2.82 23.16 -13.13
CA GLY A 133 3.11 24.13 -12.07
C GLY A 133 4.58 24.14 -11.69
N GLU A 134 5.15 22.97 -11.40
CA GLU A 134 6.59 22.81 -11.10
C GLU A 134 7.48 23.27 -12.27
N LEU A 135 7.08 22.99 -13.51
CA LEU A 135 7.85 23.36 -14.70
C LEU A 135 7.98 24.88 -14.86
N LEU A 136 6.96 25.63 -14.42
CA LEU A 136 6.85 27.08 -14.58
C LEU A 136 7.25 27.86 -13.32
N ASP A 137 7.48 27.21 -12.18
CA ASP A 137 7.89 27.86 -10.93
C ASP A 137 9.42 28.04 -10.85
N GLU A 138 9.90 29.29 -10.86
CA GLU A 138 11.32 29.65 -10.76
C GLU A 138 12.01 29.17 -9.47
N LYS A 139 11.24 28.89 -8.42
CA LYS A 139 11.75 28.41 -7.14
C LYS A 139 11.82 26.89 -7.06
N ASP A 140 11.15 26.18 -7.97
CA ASP A 140 11.19 24.72 -8.00
C ASP A 140 12.50 24.24 -8.63
N ARG A 141 13.07 23.18 -8.05
CA ARG A 141 14.29 22.55 -8.59
C ARG A 141 14.11 22.01 -10.02
N ARG A 142 12.88 21.84 -10.48
CA ARG A 142 12.50 21.36 -11.82
C ARG A 142 12.08 22.49 -12.75
N PHE A 143 12.34 23.75 -12.40
CA PHE A 143 12.08 24.89 -13.27
C PHE A 143 12.67 24.67 -14.67
N ARG A 144 11.81 24.71 -15.70
CA ARG A 144 12.15 24.48 -17.11
C ARG A 144 12.83 23.13 -17.41
N TYR A 145 12.70 22.12 -16.55
CA TYR A 145 13.26 20.80 -16.79
C TYR A 145 12.48 20.05 -17.89
N PRO A 146 13.09 19.76 -19.06
CA PRO A 146 12.35 19.26 -20.24
C PRO A 146 11.75 17.85 -20.09
N PHE A 147 12.23 17.06 -19.12
CA PHE A 147 11.79 15.69 -18.88
C PHE A 147 10.95 15.54 -17.61
N ILE A 148 10.25 16.61 -17.20
CA ILE A 148 9.39 16.55 -16.02
C ILE A 148 8.24 15.55 -16.23
N ASN A 149 8.11 14.61 -15.30
CA ASN A 149 7.03 13.64 -15.25
C ASN A 149 6.72 13.26 -13.80
N CYS A 150 5.62 12.55 -13.60
CA CYS A 150 5.25 12.00 -12.31
C CYS A 150 4.51 10.68 -12.50
N THR A 151 4.04 10.06 -11.41
CA THR A 151 3.22 8.83 -11.49
C THR A 151 1.89 9.02 -12.21
N ASN A 152 1.52 10.26 -12.52
CA ASN A 152 0.27 10.62 -13.19
C ASN A 152 0.49 11.11 -14.63
N CYS A 153 1.69 11.33 -15.14
CA CYS A 153 1.90 11.81 -16.51
C CYS A 153 3.32 11.54 -17.00
N GLY A 154 3.53 11.62 -18.31
CA GLY A 154 4.80 11.34 -18.96
C GLY A 154 4.72 10.09 -19.84
N PRO A 155 5.82 9.76 -20.53
CA PRO A 155 6.01 8.45 -21.15
C PRO A 155 6.13 7.34 -20.08
#